data_AF-A0A0D2JZX5-F1
#
_entry.id   AF-A0A0D2JZX5-F1
#
_cell.length_a   1.000
_cell.length_b   1.000
_cell.length_c   1.000
_cell.angle_alpha   90.00
_cell.angle_beta   90.00
_cell.angle_gamma   90.00
#
_symmetry.space_group_name_H-M   'P 1'
#
loop_
_entity.id
_entity.type
_entity.pdbx_description
1 polymer ?
#
loop_
_entity_poly.entity_id
_entity_poly.type
_entity_poly.pdbx_seq_one_letter_code
_entity_poly.pdbx_strand_id
1 'polypeptide(L)'
;MAPDMSSNTTTLTLALRAAPPKSVTLDPYFTLLYEDNKKALLHFLHHKAALPVQDMLGTPRFVEYLLSKEPGPKVQYANLRPALSAIRSFLVSSHGGKKLLAFYKHLLQVQGRWLMAAAEFVGFELYVKLTRALFITRDDKQLLAHFMKVIPNALSKLANCSNVDRASFEAQVNVEKTRLQEASVAAADSLFNFKVSKEFYYTHGKLLTAMEVHEKKLQELRERAVRRKAERQARIQAAYARNSATLSRQMGMTGMTPHNPQVEASVFQYTKRIRDEFFSFGEDTGAEEPLDLTDD
;
A
#
# COMPACT_ATOMS: atom_id res chain seq x y z
N MET A 1 11.13 29.53 43.16
CA MET A 1 12.23 28.59 42.84
C MET A 1 11.59 27.29 42.37
N ALA A 2 12.07 26.79 41.24
CA ALA A 2 11.40 25.82 40.38
C ALA A 2 11.20 24.43 41.04
N PRO A 3 10.14 23.70 40.66
CA PRO A 3 9.93 22.32 41.06
C PRO A 3 10.83 21.38 40.26
N ASP A 4 11.41 20.38 40.95
CA ASP A 4 12.12 19.26 40.36
C ASP A 4 11.19 18.50 39.39
N MET A 5 11.46 18.66 38.10
CA MET A 5 10.78 17.96 37.02
C MET A 5 11.52 16.65 36.74
N SER A 6 10.75 15.57 36.82
CA SER A 6 11.04 14.20 36.40
C SER A 6 11.88 14.12 35.13
N SER A 7 13.11 13.62 35.27
CA SER A 7 13.92 13.16 34.14
C SER A 7 13.41 11.80 33.67
N ASN A 8 12.46 11.79 32.73
CA ASN A 8 12.06 10.59 32.02
C ASN A 8 13.09 10.30 30.92
N THR A 9 14.20 9.70 31.34
CA THR A 9 15.26 9.19 30.49
C THR A 9 14.71 8.10 29.56
N THR A 10 15.01 8.28 28.28
CA THR A 10 14.85 7.33 27.17
C THR A 10 15.40 5.94 27.51
N THR A 11 14.51 4.96 27.68
CA THR A 11 14.89 3.54 27.81
C THR A 11 14.84 2.85 26.45
N LEU A 12 15.88 3.09 25.64
CA LEU A 12 16.32 2.17 24.59
C LEU A 12 17.35 1.18 25.16
N THR A 13 17.19 0.80 26.41
CA THR A 13 18.01 -0.22 27.08
C THR A 13 17.11 -0.98 28.04
N LEU A 14 16.57 -2.10 27.58
CA LEU A 14 16.44 -3.20 28.53
C LEU A 14 17.87 -3.61 28.87
N ALA A 15 18.30 -3.33 30.10
CA ALA A 15 19.40 -4.04 30.73
C ALA A 15 18.96 -5.48 31.01
N LEU A 16 18.66 -6.24 29.95
CA LEU A 16 18.86 -7.68 30.01
C LEU A 16 20.37 -7.84 29.96
N ARG A 17 20.96 -8.31 31.06
CA ARG A 17 22.05 -9.29 30.93
C ARG A 17 21.47 -10.42 30.08
N ALA A 18 21.51 -10.26 28.76
CA ALA A 18 21.15 -11.30 27.83
C ALA A 18 22.32 -12.27 27.89
N ALA A 19 22.20 -13.29 28.74
CA ALA A 19 22.80 -14.55 28.37
C ALA A 19 22.37 -14.78 26.92
N PRO A 20 23.30 -14.97 25.96
CA PRO A 20 22.90 -15.26 24.60
C PRO A 20 21.90 -16.41 24.65
N PRO A 21 20.77 -16.33 23.91
CA PRO A 21 19.80 -17.41 23.91
C PRO A 21 20.55 -18.72 23.64
N LYS A 22 20.24 -19.77 24.40
CA LYS A 22 20.97 -21.06 24.32
C LYS A 22 20.96 -21.64 22.89
N SER A 23 20.02 -21.21 22.05
CA SER A 23 19.99 -21.50 20.62
C SER A 23 19.55 -20.28 19.81
N VAL A 24 20.08 -20.16 18.59
CA VAL A 24 19.66 -19.15 17.60
C VAL A 24 18.21 -19.34 17.18
N THR A 25 17.64 -20.55 17.34
CA THR A 25 16.22 -20.81 17.04
C THR A 25 15.26 -20.05 17.94
N LEU A 26 15.72 -19.54 19.09
CA LEU A 26 14.91 -18.72 20.00
C LEU A 26 14.95 -17.23 19.63
N ASP A 27 15.78 -16.83 18.65
CA ASP A 27 15.83 -15.45 18.18
C ASP A 27 14.55 -15.14 17.38
N PRO A 28 13.76 -14.11 17.75
CA PRO A 28 12.54 -13.75 17.03
C PRO A 28 12.80 -13.45 15.55
N TYR A 29 13.98 -12.95 15.20
CA TYR A 29 14.35 -12.71 13.80
C TYR A 29 14.60 -14.01 13.04
N PHE A 30 15.12 -15.04 13.71
CA PHE A 30 15.24 -16.38 13.13
C PHE A 30 13.85 -16.98 12.87
N THR A 31 12.94 -16.91 13.83
CA THR A 31 11.56 -17.37 13.67
C THR A 31 10.86 -16.70 12.49
N LEU A 32 11.01 -15.39 12.34
CA LEU A 32 10.33 -14.64 11.30
C LEU A 32 10.91 -14.86 9.90
N LEU A 33 12.23 -15.13 9.79
CA LEU A 33 12.92 -15.19 8.49
C LEU A 33 13.32 -16.61 8.04
N TYR A 34 13.56 -17.53 8.97
CA TYR A 34 14.22 -18.82 8.72
C TYR A 34 13.49 -20.08 9.23
N GLU A 35 12.76 -20.04 10.35
CA GLU A 35 12.27 -21.25 11.05
C GLU A 35 11.40 -22.21 10.20
N ASP A 36 10.63 -21.73 9.24
CA ASP A 36 9.94 -22.63 8.28
C ASP A 36 10.26 -22.27 6.82
N ASN A 37 11.35 -21.55 6.60
CA ASN A 37 11.72 -21.04 5.30
C ASN A 37 12.89 -21.81 4.71
N LYS A 38 12.57 -22.94 4.06
CA LYS A 38 13.56 -23.78 3.36
C LYS A 38 14.41 -22.99 2.36
N LYS A 39 13.85 -21.98 1.67
CA LYS A 39 14.60 -21.16 0.71
C LYS A 39 15.64 -20.29 1.40
N ALA A 40 15.27 -19.61 2.49
CA ALA A 40 16.21 -18.79 3.27
C ALA A 40 17.32 -19.64 3.92
N LEU A 41 16.96 -20.80 4.48
CA LEU A 41 17.94 -21.74 5.05
C LEU A 41 18.89 -22.31 3.97
N LEU A 42 18.38 -22.64 2.77
CA LEU A 42 19.20 -23.07 1.64
C LEU A 42 20.12 -21.95 1.16
N HIS A 43 19.62 -20.72 1.03
CA HIS A 43 20.42 -19.55 0.67
C HIS A 43 21.62 -19.40 1.64
N PHE A 44 21.35 -19.46 2.94
CA PHE A 44 22.40 -19.39 3.95
C PHE A 44 23.44 -20.52 3.79
N LEU A 45 23.01 -21.77 3.60
CA LEU A 45 23.95 -22.90 3.41
C LEU A 45 24.78 -22.80 2.13
N HIS A 46 24.18 -22.32 1.04
CA HIS A 46 24.82 -22.28 -0.27
C HIS A 46 25.75 -21.07 -0.46
N HIS A 47 25.30 -19.90 0.00
CA HIS A 47 26.01 -18.65 -0.26
C HIS A 47 26.80 -18.16 0.96
N LYS A 48 26.52 -18.70 2.15
CA LYS A 48 27.17 -18.30 3.41
C LYS A 48 27.10 -16.79 3.62
N ALA A 49 25.95 -16.22 3.30
CA ALA A 49 25.69 -14.80 3.34
C ALA A 49 24.34 -14.54 4.03
N ALA A 50 24.18 -13.34 4.57
CA ALA A 50 22.89 -12.85 5.06
C ALA A 50 21.85 -12.89 3.95
N LEU A 51 20.57 -13.06 4.31
CA LEU A 51 19.48 -12.97 3.36
C LEU A 51 19.47 -11.58 2.71
N PRO A 52 19.25 -11.45 1.39
CA PRO A 52 19.17 -10.15 0.75
C PRO A 52 18.11 -9.26 1.41
N VAL A 53 18.39 -7.95 1.54
CA VAL A 53 17.47 -7.02 2.22
C VAL A 53 16.10 -6.97 1.54
N GLN A 54 16.06 -7.11 0.22
CA GLN A 54 14.80 -7.17 -0.53
C GLN A 54 13.96 -8.39 -0.15
N ASP A 55 14.59 -9.55 0.07
CA ASP A 55 13.88 -10.77 0.47
C ASP A 55 13.41 -10.69 1.94
N MET A 56 14.21 -10.08 2.81
CA MET A 56 13.80 -9.80 4.20
C MET A 56 12.59 -8.87 4.24
N LEU A 57 12.64 -7.76 3.51
CA LEU A 57 11.55 -6.79 3.43
C LEU A 57 10.34 -7.30 2.63
N GLY A 58 10.53 -8.33 1.80
CA GLY A 58 9.45 -9.06 1.16
C GLY A 58 8.62 -9.92 2.12
N THR A 59 9.09 -10.13 3.37
CA THR A 59 8.39 -10.92 4.39
C THR A 59 7.49 -10.00 5.24
N PRO A 60 6.15 -10.04 5.09
CA PRO A 60 5.25 -9.06 5.73
C PRO A 60 5.32 -9.07 7.25
N ARG A 61 5.37 -10.26 7.87
CA ARG A 61 5.46 -10.42 9.33
C ARG A 61 6.74 -9.83 9.91
N PHE A 62 7.85 -9.91 9.17
CA PHE A 62 9.12 -9.30 9.57
C PHE A 62 9.03 -7.77 9.51
N VAL A 63 8.45 -7.22 8.45
CA VAL A 63 8.24 -5.77 8.31
C VAL A 63 7.31 -5.24 9.40
N GLU A 64 6.20 -5.93 9.68
CA GLU A 64 5.28 -5.57 10.77
C GLU A 64 5.98 -5.60 12.13
N TYR A 65 6.81 -6.62 12.38
CA TYR A 65 7.61 -6.70 13.60
C TYR A 65 8.59 -5.53 13.71
N LEU A 66 9.33 -5.21 12.65
CA LEU A 66 10.22 -4.05 12.64
C LEU A 66 9.46 -2.75 12.88
N LEU A 67 8.35 -2.51 12.18
CA LEU A 67 7.50 -1.32 12.36
C LEU A 67 6.94 -1.21 13.79
N SER A 68 6.73 -2.33 14.49
CA SER A 68 6.34 -2.29 15.92
C SER A 68 7.42 -1.68 16.83
N LYS A 69 8.68 -1.68 16.37
CA LYS A 69 9.87 -1.15 17.05
C LYS A 69 10.32 0.19 16.46
N GLU A 70 9.48 0.84 15.67
CA GLU A 70 9.80 2.11 15.05
C GLU A 70 10.09 3.21 16.09
N PRO A 71 11.16 4.01 15.92
CA PRO A 71 11.51 5.04 16.88
C PRO A 71 10.52 6.21 16.86
N GLY A 72 10.26 6.74 18.06
CA GLY A 72 9.43 7.93 18.28
C GLY A 72 7.92 7.65 18.26
N PRO A 73 7.11 8.71 18.14
CA PRO A 73 5.66 8.60 18.10
C PRO A 73 5.18 7.65 16.98
N LYS A 74 4.17 6.82 17.29
CA LYS A 74 3.56 5.92 16.30
C LYS A 74 2.75 6.72 15.30
N VAL A 75 3.00 6.48 14.02
CA VAL A 75 2.23 7.06 12.91
C VAL A 75 1.45 5.94 12.23
N GLN A 76 0.18 6.19 11.92
CA GLN A 76 -0.69 5.22 11.27
C GLN A 76 -0.46 5.21 9.75
N TYR A 77 0.68 4.67 9.30
CA TYR A 77 1.07 4.66 7.88
C TYR A 77 0.06 3.98 6.96
N ALA A 78 -0.62 2.94 7.46
CA ALA A 78 -1.68 2.23 6.74
C ALA A 78 -2.85 3.14 6.37
N ASN A 79 -3.19 4.10 7.23
CA ASN A 79 -4.29 5.05 7.01
C ASN A 79 -3.82 6.30 6.26
N LEU A 80 -2.56 6.69 6.46
CA LEU A 80 -1.98 7.89 5.86
C LEU A 80 -1.91 7.80 4.33
N ARG A 81 -1.47 6.66 3.77
CA ARG A 81 -1.32 6.51 2.30
C ARG A 81 -2.67 6.63 1.58
N PRO A 82 -3.73 5.89 1.96
CA PRO A 82 -5.06 6.06 1.36
C PRO A 82 -5.61 7.47 1.54
N ALA A 83 -5.47 8.06 2.74
CA ALA A 83 -5.95 9.41 3.02
C ALA A 83 -5.30 10.44 2.08
N LEU A 84 -3.97 10.43 1.95
CA LEU A 84 -3.24 11.32 1.04
C LEU A 84 -3.60 11.09 -0.42
N SER A 85 -3.85 9.83 -0.81
CA SER A 85 -4.30 9.50 -2.16
C SER A 85 -5.69 10.07 -2.47
N ALA A 86 -6.63 9.95 -1.53
CA ALA A 86 -8.00 10.42 -1.69
C ALA A 86 -8.09 11.95 -1.88
N ILE A 87 -7.27 12.70 -1.14
CA ILE A 87 -7.26 14.17 -1.21
C ILE A 87 -6.22 14.72 -2.20
N ARG A 88 -5.52 13.85 -2.95
CA ARG A 88 -4.38 14.23 -3.79
C ARG A 88 -4.72 15.31 -4.82
N SER A 89 -5.84 15.16 -5.52
CA SER A 89 -6.28 16.13 -6.55
C SER A 89 -6.46 17.53 -5.96
N PHE A 90 -7.05 17.60 -4.76
CA PHE A 90 -7.22 18.85 -4.02
C PHE A 90 -5.89 19.42 -3.53
N LEU A 91 -5.01 18.59 -2.98
CA LEU A 91 -3.70 19.05 -2.50
C LEU A 91 -2.79 19.56 -3.62
N VAL A 92 -2.79 18.91 -4.79
CA VAL A 92 -1.96 19.31 -5.94
C VAL A 92 -2.43 20.66 -6.51
N SER A 93 -3.70 21.00 -6.35
CA SER A 93 -4.29 22.24 -6.87
C SER A 93 -3.84 23.50 -6.11
N SER A 94 -3.23 23.37 -4.93
CA SER A 94 -2.80 24.51 -4.11
C SER A 94 -1.31 24.47 -3.78
N HIS A 95 -0.67 25.63 -3.66
CA HIS A 95 0.75 25.71 -3.28
C HIS A 95 1.00 25.13 -1.87
N GLY A 96 0.08 25.37 -0.93
CA GLY A 96 0.13 24.79 0.42
C GLY A 96 -0.01 23.26 0.42
N GLY A 97 -0.92 22.71 -0.40
CA GLY A 97 -1.11 21.27 -0.51
C GLY A 97 0.08 20.55 -1.17
N LYS A 98 0.77 21.19 -2.13
CA LYS A 98 2.03 20.65 -2.67
C LYS A 98 3.12 20.53 -1.60
N LYS A 99 3.25 21.53 -0.72
CA LYS A 99 4.18 21.47 0.43
C LYS A 99 3.80 20.35 1.39
N LEU A 100 2.51 20.15 1.66
CA LEU A 100 2.00 19.07 2.51
C LEU A 100 2.33 17.69 1.94
N LEU A 101 2.12 17.48 0.63
CA LEU A 101 2.49 16.24 -0.06
C LEU A 101 3.99 15.99 -0.02
N ALA A 102 4.81 17.02 -0.23
CA ALA A 102 6.26 16.92 -0.17
C ALA A 102 6.73 16.53 1.25
N PHE A 103 6.13 17.11 2.29
CA PHE A 103 6.41 16.78 3.68
C PHE A 103 6.15 15.29 3.98
N TYR A 104 4.98 14.77 3.62
CA TYR A 104 4.66 13.36 3.85
C TYR A 104 5.44 12.40 2.96
N LYS A 105 5.81 12.82 1.74
CA LYS A 105 6.76 12.08 0.92
C LYS A 105 8.12 11.97 1.64
N HIS A 106 8.59 13.05 2.24
CA HIS A 106 9.82 13.06 3.00
C HIS A 106 9.73 12.16 4.25
N LEU A 107 8.63 12.20 5.01
CA LEU A 107 8.36 11.27 6.11
C LEU A 107 8.51 9.81 5.68
N LEU A 108 7.85 9.42 4.57
CA LEU A 108 7.92 8.05 4.05
C LEU A 108 9.32 7.68 3.57
N GLN A 109 10.09 8.63 3.04
CA GLN A 109 11.48 8.40 2.66
C GLN A 109 12.38 8.18 3.87
N VAL A 110 12.23 8.98 4.93
CA VAL A 110 13.02 8.84 6.17
C VAL A 110 12.66 7.52 6.86
N GLN A 111 11.37 7.17 6.93
CA GLN A 111 10.92 5.87 7.43
C GLN A 111 11.51 4.72 6.60
N GLY A 112 11.46 4.81 5.27
CA GLY A 112 12.01 3.80 4.39
C GLY A 112 13.52 3.61 4.58
N ARG A 113 14.28 4.70 4.75
CA ARG A 113 15.72 4.63 5.05
C ARG A 113 16.00 3.92 6.38
N TRP A 114 15.23 4.24 7.42
CA TRP A 114 15.34 3.56 8.71
C TRP A 114 15.00 2.06 8.58
N LEU A 115 13.91 1.72 7.90
CA LEU A 115 13.48 0.33 7.73
C LEU A 115 14.54 -0.50 6.99
N MET A 116 15.14 0.06 5.94
CA MET A 116 16.24 -0.57 5.19
C MET A 116 17.46 -0.79 6.09
N ALA A 117 17.91 0.25 6.80
CA ALA A 117 19.10 0.18 7.66
C ALA A 117 18.91 -0.79 8.83
N ALA A 118 17.72 -0.79 9.46
CA ALA A 118 17.38 -1.71 10.54
C ALA A 118 17.32 -3.16 10.04
N ALA A 119 16.71 -3.41 8.87
CA ALA A 119 16.66 -4.74 8.27
C ALA A 119 18.06 -5.26 7.90
N GLU A 120 18.91 -4.41 7.33
CA GLU A 120 20.29 -4.76 6.99
C GLU A 120 21.11 -5.11 8.23
N PHE A 121 21.03 -4.29 9.29
CA PHE A 121 21.70 -4.55 10.56
C PHE A 121 21.23 -5.85 11.21
N VAL A 122 19.93 -6.07 11.31
CA VAL A 122 19.34 -7.30 11.89
C VAL A 122 19.72 -8.54 11.06
N GLY A 123 19.64 -8.45 9.74
CA GLY A 123 20.04 -9.54 8.84
C GLY A 123 21.51 -9.92 9.02
N PHE A 124 22.38 -8.91 9.16
CA PHE A 124 23.80 -9.12 9.43
C PHE A 124 24.05 -9.73 10.81
N GLU A 125 23.40 -9.25 11.87
CA GLU A 125 23.52 -9.83 13.21
C GLU A 125 23.09 -11.30 13.22
N LEU A 126 21.99 -11.63 12.53
CA LEU A 126 21.50 -13.00 12.44
C LEU A 126 22.47 -13.89 11.64
N TYR A 127 23.04 -13.39 10.54
CA TYR A 127 24.11 -14.06 9.82
C TYR A 127 25.31 -14.40 10.72
N VAL A 128 25.75 -13.44 11.55
CA VAL A 128 26.86 -13.64 12.49
C VAL A 128 26.52 -14.71 13.52
N LYS A 129 25.31 -14.69 14.09
CA LYS A 129 24.85 -15.70 15.05
C LYS A 129 24.80 -17.09 14.43
N LEU A 130 24.19 -17.22 13.25
CA LEU A 130 24.11 -18.49 12.52
C LEU A 130 25.50 -19.03 12.17
N THR A 131 26.40 -18.17 11.69
CA THR A 131 27.75 -18.56 11.28
C THR A 131 28.59 -19.02 12.47
N ARG A 132 28.51 -18.30 13.60
CA ARG A 132 29.16 -18.72 14.85
C ARG A 132 28.64 -20.08 15.30
N ALA A 133 27.33 -20.20 15.44
CA ALA A 133 26.66 -21.41 15.97
C ALA A 133 26.91 -22.66 15.09
N LEU A 134 26.88 -22.53 13.77
CA LEU A 134 26.96 -23.68 12.85
C LEU A 134 28.36 -24.01 12.35
N PHE A 135 29.25 -23.01 12.18
CA PHE A 135 30.55 -23.22 11.53
C PHE A 135 31.74 -23.07 12.48
N ILE A 136 31.64 -22.21 13.50
CA ILE A 136 32.77 -21.88 14.40
C ILE A 136 32.68 -22.67 15.72
N THR A 137 31.65 -22.43 16.52
CA THR A 137 31.50 -23.05 17.86
C THR A 137 30.86 -24.43 17.78
N ARG A 138 29.96 -24.65 16.81
CA ARG A 138 29.27 -25.95 16.57
C ARG A 138 28.57 -26.51 17.82
N ASP A 139 28.13 -25.62 18.70
CA ASP A 139 27.56 -25.93 20.01
C ASP A 139 26.02 -25.95 20.01
N ASP A 140 25.39 -25.35 19.00
CA ASP A 140 23.94 -25.24 18.90
C ASP A 140 23.30 -26.49 18.24
N LYS A 141 23.08 -27.53 19.05
CA LYS A 141 22.45 -28.79 18.62
C LYS A 141 21.00 -28.60 18.15
N GLN A 142 20.28 -27.64 18.70
CA GLN A 142 18.88 -27.38 18.34
C GLN A 142 18.79 -26.78 16.94
N LEU A 143 19.64 -25.79 16.64
CA LEU A 143 19.76 -25.21 15.31
C LEU A 143 20.19 -26.26 14.29
N LEU A 144 21.17 -27.11 14.61
CA LEU A 144 21.60 -28.17 13.71
C LEU A 144 20.46 -29.16 13.42
N ALA A 145 19.74 -29.62 14.44
CA ALA A 145 18.59 -30.51 14.29
C ALA A 145 17.49 -29.86 13.44
N HIS A 146 17.26 -28.56 13.62
CA HIS A 146 16.33 -27.78 12.80
C HIS A 146 16.74 -27.76 11.32
N PHE A 147 18.01 -27.45 11.03
CA PHE A 147 18.54 -27.47 9.66
C PHE A 147 18.40 -28.86 9.02
N MET A 148 18.65 -29.94 9.76
CA MET A 148 18.49 -31.31 9.28
C MET A 148 17.02 -31.67 9.02
N LYS A 149 16.10 -31.18 9.88
CA LYS A 149 14.65 -31.37 9.70
C LYS A 149 14.15 -30.70 8.41
N VAL A 150 14.58 -29.47 8.15
CA VAL A 150 14.09 -28.69 6.99
C VAL A 150 14.86 -29.04 5.70
N ILE A 151 16.13 -29.44 5.81
CA ILE A 151 17.02 -29.77 4.70
C ILE A 151 17.70 -31.13 4.98
N PRO A 152 17.17 -32.23 4.40
CA PRO A 152 17.62 -33.61 4.71
C PRO A 152 19.11 -33.92 4.49
N ASN A 153 19.83 -33.08 3.73
CA ASN A 153 21.28 -33.23 3.45
C ASN A 153 22.15 -32.11 4.05
N ALA A 154 21.61 -31.29 4.97
CA ALA A 154 22.35 -30.15 5.54
C ALA A 154 23.67 -30.55 6.20
N LEU A 155 23.69 -31.71 6.87
CA LEU A 155 24.86 -32.17 7.63
C LEU A 155 26.10 -32.37 6.74
N SER A 156 25.93 -32.93 5.54
CA SER A 156 27.04 -33.09 4.58
C SER A 156 27.63 -31.75 4.11
N LYS A 157 26.78 -30.74 3.87
CA LYS A 157 27.21 -29.40 3.44
C LYS A 157 27.87 -28.62 4.58
N LEU A 158 27.36 -28.76 5.80
CA LEU A 158 27.92 -28.14 7.00
C LEU A 158 29.30 -28.74 7.35
N ALA A 159 29.46 -30.07 7.22
CA ALA A 159 30.72 -30.76 7.49
C ALA A 159 31.86 -30.36 6.53
N ASN A 160 31.53 -30.07 5.26
CA ASN A 160 32.50 -29.68 4.24
C ASN A 160 32.96 -28.22 4.34
N CYS A 161 32.40 -27.43 5.26
CA CYS A 161 32.84 -26.06 5.48
C CYS A 161 34.04 -26.06 6.43
N SER A 162 35.21 -25.70 5.89
CA SER A 162 36.47 -25.54 6.64
C SER A 162 36.29 -24.66 7.87
N ASN A 163 37.06 -24.95 8.92
CA ASN A 163 37.09 -24.18 10.18
C ASN A 163 37.39 -22.71 9.86
N VAL A 164 36.37 -21.87 9.90
CA VAL A 164 36.54 -20.42 9.84
C VAL A 164 37.32 -20.03 11.09
N ASP A 165 38.49 -19.41 10.91
CA ASP A 165 39.27 -18.94 12.05
C ASP A 165 38.46 -17.89 12.82
N ARG A 166 38.27 -18.15 14.12
CA ARG A 166 37.42 -17.34 14.98
C ARG A 166 37.93 -15.91 15.09
N ALA A 167 39.24 -15.74 15.25
CA ALA A 167 39.84 -14.42 15.42
C ALA A 167 39.70 -13.58 14.14
N SER A 168 40.00 -14.18 12.99
CA SER A 168 39.84 -13.54 11.67
C SER A 168 38.37 -13.17 11.38
N PHE A 169 37.42 -14.05 11.72
CA PHE A 169 35.99 -13.78 11.54
C PHE A 169 35.51 -12.66 12.46
N GLU A 170 35.89 -12.67 13.74
CA GLU A 170 35.51 -11.62 14.70
C GLU A 170 36.07 -10.25 14.28
N ALA A 171 37.30 -10.19 13.80
CA ALA A 171 37.90 -8.95 13.30
C ALA A 171 37.13 -8.38 12.09
N GLN A 172 36.80 -9.21 11.09
CA GLN A 172 36.07 -8.79 9.90
C GLN A 172 34.62 -8.38 10.22
N VAL A 173 33.95 -9.13 11.09
CA VAL A 173 32.56 -8.88 11.46
C VAL A 173 32.42 -7.61 12.30
N ASN A 174 33.36 -7.32 13.21
CA ASN A 174 33.24 -6.17 14.09
C ASN A 174 33.28 -4.83 13.34
N VAL A 175 34.04 -4.75 12.24
CA VAL A 175 34.09 -3.54 11.39
C VAL A 175 32.73 -3.31 10.72
N GLU A 176 32.20 -4.32 10.03
CA GLU A 176 30.90 -4.21 9.36
C GLU A 176 29.74 -4.05 10.34
N LYS A 177 29.80 -4.73 11.48
CA LYS A 177 28.80 -4.59 12.54
C LYS A 177 28.72 -3.13 13.03
N THR A 178 29.87 -2.53 13.33
CA THR A 178 29.93 -1.13 13.79
C THR A 178 29.38 -0.19 12.72
N ARG A 179 29.79 -0.35 11.46
CA ARG A 179 29.30 0.45 10.32
C ARG A 179 27.77 0.38 10.19
N LEU A 180 27.20 -0.82 10.22
CA LEU A 180 25.75 -1.03 10.09
C LEU A 180 24.98 -0.53 11.32
N GLN A 181 25.56 -0.70 12.51
CA GLN A 181 24.97 -0.19 13.74
C GLN A 181 24.89 1.33 13.73
N GLU A 182 25.97 2.02 13.36
CA GLU A 182 26.01 3.48 13.24
C GLU A 182 24.99 3.98 12.21
N ALA A 183 24.91 3.33 11.04
CA ALA A 183 23.92 3.68 10.01
C ALA A 183 22.48 3.49 10.51
N SER A 184 22.19 2.40 11.21
CA SER A 184 20.88 2.13 11.80
C SER A 184 20.51 3.14 12.89
N VAL A 185 21.46 3.50 13.76
CA VAL A 185 21.26 4.50 14.81
C VAL A 185 21.03 5.88 14.20
N ALA A 186 21.86 6.31 13.25
CA ALA A 186 21.69 7.60 12.59
C ALA A 186 20.34 7.71 11.86
N ALA A 187 19.89 6.63 11.20
CA ALA A 187 18.58 6.60 10.56
C ALA A 187 17.44 6.64 11.59
N ALA A 188 17.59 5.95 12.72
CA ALA A 188 16.62 5.96 13.81
C ALA A 188 16.50 7.35 14.44
N ASP A 189 17.62 8.01 14.71
CA ASP A 189 17.67 9.37 15.26
C ASP A 189 17.06 10.38 14.28
N SER A 190 17.35 10.26 12.98
CA SER A 190 16.74 11.09 11.95
C SER A 190 15.22 10.96 11.95
N LEU A 191 14.69 9.74 12.00
CA LEU A 191 13.25 9.48 12.05
C LEU A 191 12.61 9.98 13.34
N PHE A 192 13.26 9.75 14.48
CA PHE A 192 12.80 10.24 15.79
C PHE A 192 12.70 11.76 15.79
N ASN A 193 13.78 12.45 15.44
CA ASN A 193 13.87 13.90 15.42
C ASN A 193 12.84 14.50 14.45
N PHE A 194 12.62 13.87 13.30
CA PHE A 194 11.61 14.30 12.35
C PHE A 194 10.20 14.24 12.94
N LYS A 195 9.83 13.14 13.60
CA LYS A 195 8.50 12.95 14.19
C LYS A 195 8.22 13.85 15.39
N VAL A 196 9.24 14.13 16.20
CA VAL A 196 9.12 14.99 17.39
C VAL A 196 9.22 16.47 17.04
N SER A 197 9.60 16.80 15.79
CA SER A 197 9.70 18.19 15.35
C SER A 197 8.37 18.95 15.48
N LYS A 198 8.47 20.24 15.83
CA LYS A 198 7.30 21.14 15.85
C LYS A 198 6.63 21.20 14.47
N GLU A 199 7.43 21.14 13.41
CA GLU A 199 6.95 21.13 12.03
C GLU A 199 6.01 19.95 11.77
N PHE A 200 6.32 18.76 12.30
CA PHE A 200 5.46 17.59 12.19
C PHE A 200 4.09 17.83 12.80
N TYR A 201 4.04 18.35 14.02
CA TYR A 201 2.78 18.67 14.70
C TYR A 201 1.93 19.67 13.91
N TYR A 202 2.52 20.81 13.50
CA TYR A 202 1.80 21.83 12.75
C TYR A 202 1.32 21.33 11.38
N THR A 203 2.16 20.55 10.71
CA THR A 203 1.85 20.02 9.38
C THR A 203 0.78 18.93 9.45
N HIS A 204 0.78 18.12 10.50
CA HIS A 204 -0.28 17.16 10.76
C HIS A 204 -1.62 17.83 11.04
N GLY A 205 -1.65 18.90 11.85
CA GLY A 205 -2.85 19.72 12.04
C GLY A 205 -3.40 20.26 10.71
N LYS A 206 -2.53 20.78 9.84
CA LYS A 206 -2.92 21.23 8.49
C LYS A 206 -3.50 20.13 7.62
N LEU A 207 -3.00 18.89 7.74
CA LEU A 207 -3.57 17.74 7.03
C LEU A 207 -5.00 17.45 7.48
N LEU A 208 -5.23 17.41 8.79
CA LEU A 208 -6.57 17.15 9.34
C LEU A 208 -7.57 18.21 8.87
N THR A 209 -7.21 19.49 8.95
CA THR A 209 -8.05 20.57 8.41
C THR A 209 -8.27 20.44 6.91
N ALA A 210 -7.24 20.07 6.14
CA ALA A 210 -7.39 19.87 4.69
C ALA A 210 -8.33 18.69 4.37
N MET A 211 -8.32 17.63 5.17
CA MET A 211 -9.24 16.50 5.05
C MET A 211 -10.68 16.94 5.34
N GLU A 212 -10.92 17.67 6.43
CA GLU A 212 -12.25 18.18 6.78
C GLU A 212 -12.82 19.12 5.72
N VAL A 213 -11.99 20.05 5.20
CA VAL A 213 -12.39 20.97 4.13
C VAL A 213 -12.69 20.20 2.84
N HIS A 214 -11.89 19.19 2.52
CA HIS A 214 -12.12 18.35 1.35
C HIS A 214 -13.42 17.55 1.46
N GLU A 215 -13.71 16.98 2.63
CA GLU A 215 -14.93 16.22 2.89
C GLU A 215 -16.18 17.10 2.77
N LYS A 216 -16.17 18.30 3.36
CA LYS A 216 -17.26 19.29 3.20
C LYS A 216 -17.49 19.63 1.73
N LYS A 217 -16.41 19.89 0.98
CA LYS A 217 -16.50 20.21 -0.45
C LYS A 217 -17.01 19.03 -1.28
N LEU A 218 -16.63 17.81 -0.92
CA LEU A 218 -17.12 16.59 -1.57
C LEU A 218 -18.63 16.41 -1.34
N GLN A 219 -19.10 16.66 -0.11
CA GLN A 219 -20.51 16.62 0.23
C GLN A 219 -21.31 17.65 -0.57
N GLU A 220 -20.84 18.90 -0.64
CA GLU A 220 -21.47 19.94 -1.48
C GLU A 220 -21.55 19.53 -2.96
N LEU A 221 -20.50 18.93 -3.50
CA LEU A 221 -20.48 18.47 -4.89
C LEU A 221 -21.47 17.32 -5.13
N ARG A 222 -21.59 16.39 -4.18
CA ARG A 222 -22.57 15.30 -4.23
C ARG A 222 -23.99 15.85 -4.19
N GLU A 223 -24.28 16.79 -3.29
CA GLU A 223 -25.60 17.44 -3.22
C GLU A 223 -25.94 18.21 -4.50
N ARG A 224 -24.99 18.98 -5.05
CA ARG A 224 -25.20 19.66 -6.35
C ARG A 224 -25.42 18.67 -7.50
N ALA A 225 -24.70 17.55 -7.53
CA ALA A 225 -24.88 16.52 -8.55
C ALA A 225 -26.28 15.86 -8.44
N VAL A 226 -26.75 15.57 -7.23
CA VAL A 226 -28.11 15.06 -7.00
C VAL A 226 -29.16 16.07 -7.47
N ARG A 227 -29.02 17.36 -7.12
CA ARG A 227 -29.94 18.42 -7.59
C ARG A 227 -29.96 18.52 -9.12
N ARG A 228 -28.80 18.53 -9.78
CA ARG A 228 -28.70 18.55 -11.25
C ARG A 228 -29.34 17.32 -11.89
N LYS A 229 -29.18 16.14 -11.29
CA LYS A 229 -29.81 14.91 -11.78
C LYS A 229 -31.34 15.00 -11.65
N ALA A 230 -31.85 15.47 -10.52
CA ALA A 230 -33.28 15.68 -10.30
C ALA A 230 -33.86 16.72 -11.27
N GLU A 231 -33.21 17.87 -11.46
CA GLU A 231 -33.60 18.90 -12.43
C GLU A 231 -33.63 18.36 -13.87
N ARG A 232 -32.62 17.58 -14.26
CA ARG A 232 -32.58 16.94 -15.58
C ARG A 232 -33.74 15.96 -15.76
N GLN A 233 -34.01 15.14 -14.74
CA GLN A 233 -35.10 14.17 -14.78
C GLN A 233 -36.47 14.85 -14.85
N ALA A 234 -36.67 15.94 -14.10
CA ALA A 234 -37.88 16.76 -14.19
C ALA A 234 -38.05 17.41 -15.57
N ARG A 235 -36.97 17.92 -16.19
CA ARG A 235 -37.01 18.44 -17.57
C ARG A 235 -37.38 17.38 -18.59
N ILE A 236 -36.83 16.17 -18.45
CA ILE A 236 -37.16 15.04 -19.32
C ILE A 236 -38.63 14.65 -19.16
N GLN A 237 -39.13 14.52 -17.93
CA GLN A 237 -40.54 14.22 -17.66
C GLN A 237 -41.48 15.31 -18.20
N ALA A 238 -41.13 16.58 -18.03
CA ALA A 238 -41.89 17.69 -18.59
C ALA A 238 -41.90 17.68 -20.13
N ALA A 239 -40.80 17.32 -20.77
CA ALA A 239 -40.73 17.15 -22.23
C ALA A 239 -41.59 15.96 -22.69
N TYR A 240 -41.54 14.82 -21.99
CA TYR A 240 -42.42 13.68 -22.27
C TYR A 240 -43.90 14.06 -22.14
N ALA A 241 -44.30 14.76 -21.08
CA ALA A 241 -45.67 15.20 -20.87
C ALA A 241 -46.15 16.19 -21.96
N ARG A 242 -45.29 17.11 -22.41
CA ARG A 242 -45.59 18.00 -23.53
C ARG A 242 -45.74 17.24 -24.84
N ASN A 243 -44.84 16.30 -25.11
CA ASN A 243 -44.87 15.49 -26.33
C ASN A 243 -46.08 14.56 -26.35
N SER A 244 -46.43 13.91 -25.24
CA SER A 244 -47.64 13.08 -25.15
C SER A 244 -48.90 13.91 -25.35
N ALA A 245 -49.00 15.09 -24.73
CA ALA A 245 -50.13 16.00 -24.96
C ALA A 245 -50.25 16.47 -26.43
N THR A 246 -49.13 16.61 -27.12
CA THR A 246 -49.10 17.01 -28.54
C THR A 246 -49.43 15.84 -29.47
N LEU A 247 -48.92 14.64 -29.16
CA LEU A 247 -49.23 13.40 -29.88
C LEU A 247 -50.73 13.09 -29.82
N SER A 248 -51.35 13.17 -28.62
CA SER A 248 -52.79 12.96 -28.47
C SER A 248 -53.63 13.98 -29.25
N ARG A 249 -53.16 15.23 -29.39
CA ARG A 249 -53.80 16.22 -30.26
C ARG A 249 -53.63 15.91 -31.75
N GLN A 250 -52.48 15.39 -32.17
CA GLN A 250 -52.24 15.00 -33.56
C GLN A 250 -53.04 13.74 -33.95
N MET A 251 -53.14 12.75 -33.06
CA MET A 251 -54.01 11.57 -33.27
C MET A 251 -55.51 11.88 -33.08
N GLY A 252 -55.87 12.98 -32.41
CA GLY A 252 -57.25 13.50 -32.43
C GLY A 252 -57.60 14.19 -33.75
N MET A 253 -56.61 14.49 -34.58
CA MET A 253 -56.74 15.16 -35.89
C MET A 253 -56.48 14.22 -37.07
N THR A 254 -56.08 12.96 -36.83
CA THR A 254 -56.03 11.90 -37.84
C THR A 254 -57.46 11.58 -38.29
N GLY A 255 -57.87 12.25 -39.36
CA GLY A 255 -59.24 12.22 -39.91
C GLY A 255 -59.72 13.58 -40.41
N MET A 256 -59.07 14.69 -40.01
CA MET A 256 -59.45 16.06 -40.41
C MET A 256 -58.56 16.65 -41.52
N THR A 257 -57.43 16.02 -41.85
CA THR A 257 -56.59 16.41 -42.99
C THR A 257 -56.81 15.42 -44.14
N PRO A 258 -57.14 15.88 -45.37
CA PRO A 258 -57.32 14.98 -46.51
C PRO A 258 -56.01 14.23 -46.77
N HIS A 259 -56.03 12.92 -46.55
CA HIS A 259 -54.88 12.04 -46.73
C HIS A 259 -54.59 11.90 -48.21
N ASN A 260 -53.51 12.55 -48.67
CA ASN A 260 -53.04 12.39 -50.03
C ASN A 260 -51.96 11.29 -50.03
N PRO A 261 -52.24 10.09 -50.57
CA PRO A 261 -51.38 8.90 -50.44
C PRO A 261 -49.96 9.10 -50.99
N GLN A 262 -49.77 10.06 -51.91
CA GLN A 262 -48.46 10.43 -52.44
C GLN A 262 -47.54 11.08 -51.41
N VAL A 263 -48.11 11.81 -50.45
CA VAL A 263 -47.34 12.51 -49.40
C VAL A 263 -46.83 11.51 -48.36
N GLU A 264 -47.64 10.50 -48.00
CA GLU A 264 -47.22 9.44 -47.09
C GLU A 264 -46.11 8.58 -47.69
N ALA A 265 -46.24 8.19 -48.96
CA ALA A 265 -45.18 7.45 -49.65
C ALA A 265 -43.86 8.25 -49.68
N SER A 266 -43.94 9.57 -49.88
CA SER A 266 -42.78 10.47 -49.87
C SER A 266 -42.17 10.61 -48.46
N VAL A 267 -42.99 10.78 -47.42
CA VAL A 267 -42.53 10.85 -46.04
C VAL A 267 -41.92 9.53 -45.59
N PHE A 268 -42.52 8.39 -45.94
CA PHE A 268 -42.00 7.06 -45.62
C PHE A 268 -40.69 6.77 -46.35
N GLN A 269 -40.55 7.20 -47.60
CA GLN A 269 -39.29 7.11 -48.34
C GLN A 269 -38.22 8.03 -47.76
N TYR A 270 -38.61 9.23 -47.31
CA TYR A 270 -37.71 10.18 -46.67
C TYR A 270 -37.24 9.68 -45.30
N THR A 271 -38.13 9.19 -44.44
CA THR A 271 -37.77 8.63 -43.13
C THR A 271 -36.94 7.36 -43.28
N LYS A 272 -37.23 6.52 -44.28
CA LYS A 272 -36.40 5.35 -44.62
C LYS A 272 -34.99 5.79 -45.08
N ARG A 273 -34.87 6.78 -45.96
CA ARG A 273 -33.57 7.34 -46.36
C ARG A 273 -32.77 7.89 -45.19
N ILE A 274 -33.40 8.69 -44.34
CA ILE A 274 -32.74 9.29 -43.17
C ILE A 274 -32.34 8.20 -42.16
N ARG A 275 -33.16 7.16 -41.98
CA ARG A 275 -32.79 6.00 -41.16
C ARG A 275 -31.56 5.28 -41.74
N ASP A 276 -31.58 5.01 -43.03
CA ASP A 276 -30.47 4.32 -43.71
C ASP A 276 -29.21 5.18 -43.78
N GLU A 277 -29.31 6.51 -43.73
CA GLU A 277 -28.18 7.44 -43.78
C GLU A 277 -27.53 7.67 -42.40
N PHE A 278 -28.33 7.70 -41.33
CA PHE A 278 -27.84 8.09 -39.99
C PHE A 278 -27.88 6.98 -38.93
N PHE A 279 -28.60 5.88 -39.19
CA PHE A 279 -28.76 4.76 -38.25
C PHE A 279 -28.36 3.40 -38.83
N SER A 280 -27.72 3.37 -40.00
CA SER A 280 -27.04 2.19 -40.53
C SER A 280 -25.74 1.94 -39.77
N PHE A 281 -25.86 1.61 -38.48
CA PHE A 281 -24.79 0.93 -37.78
C PHE A 281 -24.68 -0.45 -38.42
N GLY A 282 -23.56 -0.75 -39.08
CA GLY A 282 -23.36 -1.97 -39.84
C GLY A 282 -23.88 -3.21 -39.11
N GLU A 283 -25.02 -3.72 -39.57
CA GLU A 283 -25.61 -4.96 -39.09
C GLU A 283 -24.84 -6.11 -39.73
N ASP A 284 -23.91 -6.65 -38.96
CA ASP A 284 -23.55 -8.07 -39.03
C ASP A 284 -23.66 -8.65 -37.62
N THR A 285 -24.89 -8.69 -37.11
CA THR A 285 -25.30 -9.59 -36.03
C THR A 285 -26.71 -10.03 -36.32
N GLY A 286 -26.82 -11.20 -36.96
CA GLY A 286 -28.07 -11.90 -37.10
C GLY A 286 -28.69 -12.24 -35.75
N ALA A 287 -30.02 -12.29 -35.79
CA ALA A 287 -30.90 -12.97 -34.86
C ALA A 287 -30.79 -12.53 -33.38
N GLU A 288 -31.61 -11.57 -33.00
CA GLU A 288 -32.46 -11.75 -31.80
C GLU A 288 -33.73 -10.91 -31.95
N GLU A 289 -34.86 -11.59 -31.75
CA GLU A 289 -36.23 -11.10 -31.88
C GLU A 289 -36.52 -9.89 -30.97
N PRO A 290 -37.50 -9.03 -31.34
CA PRO A 290 -37.94 -7.97 -30.44
C PRO A 290 -38.66 -8.59 -29.25
N LEU A 291 -38.15 -8.28 -28.05
CA LEU A 291 -38.84 -8.47 -26.78
C LEU A 291 -40.23 -7.85 -26.84
N ASP A 292 -41.23 -8.73 -26.81
CA ASP A 292 -42.63 -8.41 -26.64
C ASP A 292 -42.82 -7.80 -25.23
N LEU A 293 -43.23 -6.55 -25.19
CA LEU A 293 -43.72 -5.89 -23.98
C LEU A 293 -45.10 -5.32 -24.30
N THR A 294 -46.07 -6.23 -24.33
CA THR A 294 -47.46 -5.92 -24.00
C THR A 294 -47.91 -6.86 -22.89
N ASP A 295 -48.03 -6.29 -21.69
CA ASP A 295 -49.00 -6.50 -20.61
C ASP A 295 -49.76 -7.83 -20.51
N ASP A 296 -49.56 -8.50 -19.36
CA ASP A 296 -50.59 -8.68 -18.33
C ASP A 296 -50.04 -8.19 -16.97
#